data_AF-A0AAD3MGT6-F1
#
_entry.id   AF-A0AAD3MGT6-F1
#
_cell.length_a   1.000
_cell.length_b   1.000
_cell.length_c   1.000
_cell.angle_alpha   90.00
_cell.angle_beta   90.00
_cell.angle_gamma   90.00
#
_symmetry.space_group_name_H-M   'P 1'
#
loop_
_entity.id
_entity.type
_entity.pdbx_description
1 polymer ?
#
loop_
_entity_poly.entity_id
_entity_poly.type
_entity_poly.pdbx_seq_one_letter_code
_entity_poly.pdbx_strand_id
1 'polypeptide(L)'
;MQKYLSKCLYDEEKEPYCPNFRLGYIADQARENFSELCRTGGVIGAFINWRCNLDLDPSHCKPTYSFRRLDLRKDEANSGYYYRFAKYYSKDGVESRTLIKAYGMRLDVIVHGHAGKFSPIPTIISTVTAMTSVGICTIICDWIMLTFIDKNEVYSERKFDEVINMPTVPIPTELSYINSYGSNHSDLSDGVPL
;
A
#
# COMPACT_ATOMS: atom_id res chain seq x y z
N MET A 1 35.42 -13.60 3.24
CA MET A 1 34.36 -13.65 2.20
C MET A 1 34.50 -14.86 1.27
N GLN A 2 35.63 -15.02 0.56
CA GLN A 2 35.82 -16.10 -0.42
C GLN A 2 35.74 -17.53 0.17
N LYS A 3 36.25 -17.74 1.39
CA LYS A 3 36.15 -19.01 2.14
C LYS A 3 34.72 -19.36 2.60
N TYR A 4 33.86 -18.34 2.77
CA TYR A 4 32.46 -18.52 3.14
C TYR A 4 31.64 -18.90 1.91
N LEU A 5 31.78 -18.15 0.81
CA LEU A 5 31.06 -18.40 -0.45
C LEU A 5 31.37 -19.77 -1.06
N SER A 6 32.51 -20.38 -0.78
CA SER A 6 32.85 -21.72 -1.30
C SER A 6 32.28 -22.88 -0.48
N LYS A 7 31.87 -22.64 0.77
CA LYS A 7 31.43 -23.69 1.71
C LYS A 7 30.00 -23.53 2.20
N CYS A 8 29.44 -22.34 2.13
CA CYS A 8 28.08 -22.12 2.60
C CYS A 8 27.09 -22.88 1.71
N LEU A 9 26.01 -23.34 2.33
CA LEU A 9 24.82 -23.87 1.67
C LEU A 9 23.64 -23.10 2.25
N TYR A 10 22.73 -22.66 1.39
CA TYR A 10 21.54 -21.94 1.82
C TYR A 10 20.71 -22.77 2.81
N ASP A 11 20.31 -22.11 3.89
CA ASP A 11 19.36 -22.59 4.89
C ASP A 11 18.57 -21.37 5.37
N GLU A 12 17.25 -21.49 5.45
CA GLU A 12 16.36 -20.34 5.74
C GLU A 12 16.60 -19.73 7.13
N GLU A 13 16.99 -20.56 8.11
CA GLU A 13 17.18 -20.13 9.49
C GLU A 13 18.65 -19.84 9.80
N LYS A 14 19.55 -20.75 9.39
CA LYS A 14 20.97 -20.72 9.78
C LYS A 14 21.83 -19.87 8.84
N GLU A 15 21.55 -19.93 7.54
CA GLU A 15 22.41 -19.34 6.49
C GLU A 15 21.56 -18.58 5.43
N PRO A 16 20.71 -17.61 5.83
CA PRO A 16 19.77 -16.95 4.92
C PRO A 16 20.47 -16.07 3.87
N TYR A 17 21.72 -15.69 4.12
CA TYR A 17 22.53 -14.87 3.20
C TYR A 17 23.41 -15.71 2.26
N CYS A 18 23.41 -17.04 2.37
CA CYS A 18 24.20 -17.87 1.48
C CYS A 18 23.55 -17.97 0.09
N PRO A 19 24.23 -17.58 -0.99
CA PRO A 19 23.67 -17.62 -2.34
C PRO A 19 23.78 -19.00 -3.01
N ASN A 20 24.30 -20.02 -2.33
CA ASN A 20 24.53 -21.34 -2.91
C ASN A 20 23.36 -22.26 -2.64
N PHE A 21 22.69 -22.71 -3.70
CA PHE A 21 21.53 -23.59 -3.62
C PHE A 21 21.80 -24.92 -4.32
N ARG A 22 21.26 -26.01 -3.77
CA ARG A 22 21.20 -27.29 -4.48
C ARG A 22 20.01 -27.26 -5.46
N LEU A 23 20.23 -27.69 -6.70
CA LEU A 23 19.15 -27.74 -7.70
C LEU A 23 17.97 -28.63 -7.28
N GLY A 24 18.28 -29.74 -6.58
CA GLY A 24 17.24 -30.61 -5.99
C GLY A 24 16.41 -29.92 -4.92
N TYR A 25 17.03 -29.05 -4.09
CA TYR A 25 16.31 -28.24 -3.11
C TYR A 25 15.39 -27.23 -3.79
N ILE A 26 15.86 -26.57 -4.85
CA ILE A 26 15.05 -25.64 -5.64
C ILE A 26 13.82 -26.35 -6.24
N ALA A 27 14.02 -27.53 -6.84
CA ALA A 27 12.93 -28.32 -7.42
C ALA A 27 11.92 -28.77 -6.35
N ASP A 28 12.40 -29.26 -5.21
CA ASP A 28 11.57 -29.69 -4.08
C ASP A 28 10.74 -28.53 -3.49
N GLN A 29 11.36 -27.37 -3.28
CA GLN A 29 10.66 -26.15 -2.84
C GLN A 29 9.62 -25.66 -3.85
N ALA A 30 9.87 -25.87 -5.15
CA ALA A 30 8.89 -25.62 -6.20
C ALA A 30 7.82 -26.72 -6.33
N ARG A 31 7.85 -27.75 -5.47
CA ARG A 31 6.96 -28.93 -5.46
C ARG A 31 7.04 -29.76 -6.74
N GLU A 32 8.23 -29.89 -7.31
CA GLU A 32 8.49 -30.64 -8.54
C GLU A 32 9.51 -31.75 -8.33
N ASN A 33 9.36 -32.84 -9.09
CA ASN A 33 10.33 -33.93 -9.08
C ASN A 33 11.53 -33.57 -9.96
N PHE A 34 12.72 -33.49 -9.37
CA PHE A 34 13.96 -33.14 -10.09
C PHE A 34 14.25 -34.08 -11.28
N SER A 35 14.03 -35.40 -11.12
CA SER A 35 14.26 -36.37 -12.21
C SER A 35 13.29 -36.19 -13.37
N GLU A 36 12.04 -35.84 -13.09
CA GLU A 36 11.05 -35.52 -14.13
C GLU A 36 11.44 -34.25 -14.87
N LEU A 37 11.84 -33.22 -14.13
CA LEU A 37 12.28 -31.93 -14.66
C LEU A 37 13.54 -32.06 -15.53
N CYS A 38 14.47 -32.96 -15.21
CA CYS A 38 15.62 -33.26 -16.08
C CYS A 38 15.22 -33.93 -17.39
N ARG A 39 14.11 -34.68 -17.42
CA ARG A 39 13.64 -35.41 -18.61
C ARG A 39 12.83 -34.52 -19.55
N THR A 40 11.89 -33.75 -19.00
CA THR A 40 10.97 -32.91 -19.80
C THR A 40 11.46 -31.48 -19.93
N GLY A 41 12.34 -31.03 -19.04
CA GLY A 41 12.67 -29.63 -18.86
C GLY A 41 11.54 -28.85 -18.17
N GLY A 42 11.84 -27.65 -17.72
CA GLY A 42 10.82 -26.74 -17.19
C GLY A 42 11.41 -25.38 -16.82
N VAL A 43 10.55 -24.45 -16.46
CA VAL A 43 10.95 -23.10 -16.07
C VAL A 43 10.61 -22.90 -14.60
N ILE A 44 11.63 -22.67 -13.77
CA ILE A 44 11.48 -22.40 -12.34
C ILE A 44 11.84 -20.93 -12.09
N GLY A 45 10.95 -20.22 -11.41
CA GLY A 45 11.20 -18.89 -10.88
C GLY A 45 11.83 -18.99 -9.49
N ALA A 46 12.99 -18.35 -9.32
CA ALA A 46 13.62 -18.12 -8.03
C ALA A 46 13.33 -16.69 -7.59
N PHE A 47 12.40 -16.52 -6.66
CA PHE A 47 11.97 -15.22 -6.17
C PHE A 47 12.78 -14.84 -4.94
N ILE A 48 13.48 -13.71 -5.01
CA ILE A 48 14.23 -13.13 -3.91
C ILE A 48 13.46 -11.90 -3.42
N ASN A 49 12.84 -12.00 -2.25
CA ASN A 49 12.02 -10.93 -1.70
C ASN A 49 12.76 -10.21 -0.56
N TRP A 50 12.93 -8.91 -0.72
CA TRP A 50 13.46 -8.01 0.31
C TRP A 50 12.30 -7.17 0.86
N ARG A 51 11.85 -7.49 2.08
CA ARG A 51 10.89 -6.65 2.81
C ARG A 51 11.61 -6.05 4.00
N CYS A 52 12.00 -4.79 3.89
CA CYS A 52 12.88 -4.17 4.85
C CYS A 52 12.25 -2.95 5.50
N ASN A 53 12.26 -2.93 6.82
CA ASN A 53 11.99 -1.72 7.59
C ASN A 53 13.33 -1.03 7.86
N LEU A 54 13.56 0.11 7.23
CA LEU A 54 14.79 0.90 7.33
C LEU A 54 14.84 1.76 8.61
N ASP A 55 13.80 1.71 9.44
CA ASP A 55 13.81 2.29 10.79
C ASP A 55 14.49 1.38 11.81
N LEU A 56 14.63 0.09 11.48
CA LEU A 56 15.33 -0.91 12.29
C LEU A 56 16.79 -1.04 11.86
N ASP A 57 17.57 -1.79 12.64
CA ASP A 57 18.95 -2.08 12.27
C ASP A 57 19.03 -2.83 10.92
N PRO A 58 19.97 -2.46 10.02
CA PRO A 58 20.11 -3.10 8.71
C PRO A 58 20.27 -4.62 8.74
N SER A 59 20.77 -5.21 9.84
CA SER A 59 20.86 -6.66 10.01
C SER A 59 19.53 -7.39 9.98
N HIS A 60 18.40 -6.72 10.25
CA HIS A 60 17.07 -7.31 10.19
C HIS A 60 16.52 -7.41 8.77
N CYS A 61 17.12 -6.67 7.82
CA CYS A 61 16.79 -6.76 6.40
C CYS A 61 17.46 -8.00 5.81
N LYS A 62 16.73 -9.12 5.81
CA LYS A 62 17.16 -10.39 5.22
C LYS A 62 16.34 -10.78 4.00
N PRO A 63 16.94 -11.41 2.98
CA PRO A 63 16.20 -11.90 1.83
C PRO A 63 15.34 -13.09 2.24
N THR A 64 14.16 -13.20 1.62
CA THR A 64 13.33 -14.41 1.68
C THR A 64 13.26 -15.02 0.29
N TYR A 65 13.66 -16.29 0.18
CA TYR A 65 13.68 -17.01 -1.09
C TYR A 65 12.44 -17.87 -1.23
N SER A 66 11.84 -17.87 -2.41
CA SER A 66 10.75 -18.80 -2.75
C SER A 66 10.90 -19.29 -4.17
N PHE A 67 10.48 -20.52 -4.44
CA PHE A 67 10.66 -21.17 -5.73
C PHE A 67 9.31 -21.62 -6.26
N ARG A 68 9.04 -21.36 -7.54
CA ARG A 68 7.79 -21.76 -8.17
C ARG A 68 7.99 -22.10 -9.63
N ARG A 69 7.31 -23.13 -10.13
CA ARG A 69 7.24 -23.40 -11.56
C ARG A 69 6.47 -22.30 -12.30
N LEU A 70 7.01 -21.84 -13.43
CA LEU A 70 6.48 -20.72 -14.21
C LEU A 70 5.87 -21.14 -15.56
N ASP A 71 6.22 -22.31 -16.10
CA ASP A 71 5.63 -22.81 -17.34
C ASP A 71 4.16 -23.25 -17.14
N LEU A 72 3.39 -23.18 -18.23
CA LEU A 72 1.98 -23.56 -18.28
C LEU A 72 1.81 -25.05 -17.91
N ARG A 73 0.77 -25.35 -17.13
CA ARG A 73 0.58 -26.61 -16.38
C ARG A 73 0.68 -27.87 -17.24
N LYS A 74 1.02 -28.96 -16.55
CA LYS A 74 1.21 -30.37 -16.96
C LYS A 74 0.14 -31.01 -17.86
N ASP A 75 -0.95 -30.31 -18.20
CA ASP A 75 -2.13 -30.88 -18.83
C ASP A 75 -2.14 -30.74 -20.37
N GLU A 76 -1.18 -29.99 -20.93
CA GLU A 76 -0.97 -29.94 -22.38
C GLU A 76 0.11 -30.93 -22.83
N ALA A 77 -0.12 -31.57 -23.97
CA ALA A 77 0.77 -32.56 -24.60
C ALA A 77 2.20 -32.06 -24.89
N ASN A 78 2.48 -30.77 -24.68
CA ASN A 78 3.77 -30.12 -24.88
C ASN A 78 4.38 -29.59 -23.56
N SER A 79 3.96 -30.11 -22.40
CA SER A 79 4.54 -29.71 -21.11
C SER A 79 6.04 -30.04 -21.03
N GLY A 80 6.86 -29.00 -20.89
CA GLY A 80 8.31 -29.10 -20.78
C GLY A 80 9.03 -27.90 -21.38
N TYR A 81 10.35 -27.82 -21.16
CA TYR A 81 11.20 -26.77 -21.72
C TYR A 81 12.36 -27.39 -22.49
N TYR A 82 12.44 -27.10 -23.78
CA TYR A 82 13.55 -27.54 -24.63
C TYR A 82 13.97 -26.44 -25.59
N TYR A 83 15.25 -26.48 -25.98
CA TYR A 83 15.82 -25.58 -26.96
C TYR A 83 16.58 -26.38 -28.02
N ARG A 84 16.43 -25.99 -29.29
CA ARG A 84 17.15 -26.59 -30.42
C ARG A 84 18.20 -25.60 -30.91
N PHE A 85 19.45 -26.05 -30.98
CA PHE A 85 20.55 -25.29 -31.57
C PHE A 85 21.40 -26.21 -32.42
N ALA A 86 22.12 -25.64 -33.38
CA ALA A 86 22.96 -26.41 -34.29
C ALA A 86 24.41 -25.92 -34.22
N LYS A 87 25.35 -26.88 -34.25
CA LYS A 87 26.77 -26.60 -34.47
C LYS A 87 27.05 -26.83 -35.95
N TYR A 88 27.41 -25.76 -36.66
CA TYR A 88 27.72 -25.79 -38.08
C TYR A 88 29.22 -26.03 -38.28
N TYR A 89 29.56 -26.81 -39.29
CA TYR A 89 30.93 -27.11 -39.68
C TYR A 89 31.01 -27.29 -41.20
N SER A 90 32.16 -26.97 -41.78
CA SER A 90 32.45 -27.22 -43.19
C SER A 90 33.65 -28.14 -43.26
N LYS A 91 33.53 -29.23 -44.02
CA LYS A 91 34.61 -30.18 -44.27
C LYS A 91 34.67 -30.46 -45.76
N ASP A 92 35.85 -30.26 -46.35
CA ASP A 92 36.12 -30.50 -47.77
C ASP A 92 35.13 -29.76 -48.71
N GLY A 93 34.73 -28.54 -48.34
CA GLY A 93 33.79 -27.71 -49.12
C GLY A 93 32.31 -28.08 -48.96
N VAL A 94 31.98 -29.12 -48.18
CA VAL A 94 30.61 -29.51 -47.86
C VAL A 94 30.21 -28.94 -46.50
N GLU A 95 29.15 -28.13 -46.48
CA GLU A 95 28.55 -27.64 -45.25
C GLU A 95 27.72 -28.73 -44.55
N SER A 96 27.90 -28.87 -43.26
CA SER A 96 27.21 -29.85 -42.44
C SER A 96 26.89 -29.26 -41.06
N ARG A 97 25.92 -29.85 -40.36
CA ARG A 97 25.53 -29.40 -39.03
C ARG A 97 25.16 -30.55 -38.11
N THR A 98 25.48 -30.40 -36.84
CA THR A 98 24.96 -31.25 -35.76
C THR A 98 23.85 -30.49 -35.06
N LEU A 99 22.60 -30.90 -35.31
CA LEU A 99 21.43 -30.36 -34.63
C LEU A 99 21.29 -31.03 -33.26
N ILE A 100 21.23 -30.23 -32.20
CA ILE A 100 21.10 -30.67 -30.81
C ILE A 100 19.76 -30.19 -30.28
N LYS A 101 18.98 -31.10 -29.68
CA LYS A 101 17.79 -30.78 -28.90
C LYS A 101 18.13 -30.95 -27.43
N ALA A 102 18.26 -29.84 -26.69
CA ALA A 102 18.56 -29.85 -25.27
C ALA A 102 17.29 -29.67 -24.45
N TYR A 103 17.11 -30.53 -23.45
CA TYR A 103 16.08 -30.44 -22.43
C TYR A 103 16.75 -30.04 -21.12
N GLY A 104 16.14 -29.13 -20.37
CA GLY A 104 16.74 -28.66 -19.14
C GLY A 104 15.84 -27.75 -18.31
N MET A 105 16.30 -27.47 -17.11
CA MET A 105 15.67 -26.51 -16.21
C MET A 105 16.20 -25.11 -16.50
N ARG A 106 15.30 -24.18 -16.80
CA ARG A 106 15.61 -22.75 -16.85
C ARG A 106 15.26 -22.12 -15.50
N LEU A 107 16.22 -21.43 -14.90
CA LEU A 107 16.02 -20.72 -13.63
C LEU A 107 15.93 -19.21 -13.92
N ASP A 108 14.74 -18.64 -13.71
CA ASP A 108 14.52 -17.20 -13.84
C ASP A 108 14.60 -16.58 -12.43
N VAL A 109 15.66 -15.81 -12.17
CA VAL A 109 15.86 -15.14 -10.88
C VAL A 109 15.11 -13.82 -10.90
N ILE A 110 14.11 -13.69 -10.03
CA ILE A 110 13.21 -12.53 -9.96
C ILE A 110 13.39 -11.88 -8.59
N VAL A 111 13.85 -10.63 -8.58
CA VAL A 111 14.12 -9.91 -7.34
C VAL A 111 13.03 -8.89 -7.10
N HIS A 112 12.39 -8.97 -5.94
CA HIS A 112 11.41 -8.00 -5.46
C HIS A 112 11.96 -7.29 -4.23
N GLY A 113 11.72 -5.99 -4.16
CA GLY A 113 12.14 -5.15 -3.04
C GLY A 113 11.02 -4.22 -2.62
N HIS A 114 10.74 -4.19 -1.33
CA HIS A 114 9.89 -3.19 -0.70
C HIS A 114 10.58 -2.72 0.59
N ALA A 115 10.85 -1.42 0.66
CA ALA A 115 11.50 -0.82 1.80
C ALA A 115 10.65 0.33 2.33
N GLY A 116 10.42 0.34 3.64
CA GLY A 116 9.76 1.44 4.34
C GLY A 116 10.76 2.16 5.24
N LYS A 117 10.66 3.49 5.30
CA LYS A 117 11.36 4.31 6.28
C LYS A 117 10.40 5.36 6.81
N PHE A 118 10.45 5.63 8.09
CA PHE A 118 9.69 6.68 8.73
C PHE A 118 9.97 8.02 8.05
N SER A 119 8.89 8.70 7.68
CA SER A 119 8.94 10.03 7.09
C SER A 119 7.79 10.85 7.67
N PRO A 120 8.06 12.08 8.17
CA PRO A 120 7.05 12.90 8.81
C PRO A 120 5.91 13.31 7.85
N ILE A 121 6.20 13.44 6.54
CA ILE A 121 5.22 13.86 5.53
C ILE A 121 4.03 12.87 5.42
N PRO A 122 4.24 11.58 5.09
CA PRO A 122 3.13 10.61 5.04
C PRO A 122 2.49 10.37 6.41
N THR A 123 3.24 10.50 7.51
CA THR A 123 2.68 10.38 8.85
C THR A 123 1.65 11.48 9.13
N ILE A 124 1.99 12.75 8.88
CA ILE A 124 1.06 13.88 9.10
C ILE A 124 -0.20 13.71 8.25
N ILE A 125 -0.06 13.35 6.97
CA ILE A 125 -1.20 13.09 6.09
C ILE A 125 -2.08 12.00 6.68
N SER A 126 -1.50 10.86 7.08
CA SER A 126 -2.26 9.77 7.67
C SER A 126 -2.94 10.15 8.99
N THR A 127 -2.31 10.98 9.83
CA THR A 127 -2.90 11.46 11.09
C THR A 127 -4.08 12.40 10.82
N VAL A 128 -3.94 13.32 9.87
CA VAL A 128 -5.04 14.21 9.46
C VAL A 128 -6.20 13.41 8.88
N THR A 129 -5.92 12.44 8.00
CA THR A 129 -6.96 11.55 7.45
C THR A 129 -7.68 10.77 8.55
N ALA A 130 -6.94 10.24 9.53
CA ALA A 130 -7.54 9.55 10.67
C ALA A 130 -8.44 10.49 11.50
N MET A 131 -7.98 11.69 11.83
CA MET A 131 -8.78 12.67 12.58
C MET A 131 -10.05 13.08 11.83
N THR A 132 -9.96 13.38 10.53
CA THR A 132 -11.12 13.74 9.70
C THR A 132 -12.12 12.57 9.60
N SER A 133 -11.64 11.32 9.55
CA SER A 133 -12.50 10.14 9.44
C SER A 133 -13.41 9.92 10.66
N VAL A 134 -13.03 10.41 11.85
CA VAL A 134 -13.86 10.35 13.06
C VAL A 134 -15.17 11.14 12.90
N GLY A 135 -15.17 12.19 12.06
CA GLY A 135 -16.38 12.96 11.75
C GLY A 135 -17.48 12.15 11.07
N ILE A 136 -17.15 11.03 10.42
CA ILE A 136 -18.17 10.14 9.81
C ILE A 136 -19.00 9.46 10.90
N CYS A 137 -18.40 9.16 12.06
CA CYS A 137 -19.13 8.54 13.17
C CYS A 137 -20.27 9.42 13.67
N THR A 138 -20.10 10.75 13.73
CA THR A 138 -21.16 11.64 14.22
C THR A 138 -22.35 11.67 13.28
N ILE A 139 -22.11 11.66 11.96
CA ILE A 139 -23.17 11.59 10.94
C ILE A 139 -23.95 10.29 11.06
N ILE A 140 -23.26 9.15 11.25
CA ILE A 140 -23.92 7.84 11.41
C ILE A 140 -24.70 7.78 12.73
N CYS A 141 -24.11 8.23 13.84
CA CYS A 141 -24.77 8.28 15.13
C CYS A 141 -26.03 9.15 15.08
N ASP A 142 -25.96 10.28 14.39
CA ASP A 142 -27.08 11.19 14.19
C ASP A 142 -28.19 10.57 13.34
N TRP A 143 -27.84 9.92 12.23
CA TRP A 143 -28.80 9.21 11.39
C TRP A 143 -29.52 8.09 12.16
N ILE A 144 -28.79 7.31 12.96
CA ILE A 144 -29.38 6.26 13.81
C ILE A 144 -30.31 6.87 14.86
N MET A 145 -29.87 7.96 15.51
CA MET A 145 -30.64 8.60 16.58
C MET A 145 -31.97 9.15 16.05
N LEU A 146 -31.93 9.87 14.91
CA LEU A 146 -33.12 10.42 14.27
C LEU A 146 -34.05 9.34 13.69
N THR A 147 -33.51 8.23 13.16
CA THR A 147 -34.34 7.21 12.50
C THR A 147 -34.97 6.21 13.47
N PHE A 148 -34.25 5.80 14.51
CA PHE A 148 -34.66 4.67 15.36
C PHE A 148 -35.01 5.04 16.81
N ILE A 149 -34.44 6.15 17.32
CA ILE A 149 -34.51 6.49 18.75
C ILE A 149 -35.44 7.69 19.00
N ASP A 150 -35.68 8.53 17.99
CA ASP A 150 -36.50 9.74 18.09
C ASP A 150 -38.02 9.46 18.11
N LYS A 151 -38.48 8.52 18.94
CA LYS A 151 -39.90 8.13 19.04
C LYS A 151 -40.80 9.20 19.66
N ASN A 152 -40.22 10.17 20.36
CA ASN A 152 -40.95 11.24 21.05
C ASN A 152 -40.59 12.64 20.51
N GLU A 153 -39.88 12.74 19.37
CA GLU A 153 -39.41 13.99 18.75
C GLU A 153 -38.51 14.90 19.62
N VAL A 154 -38.18 14.48 20.85
CA VAL A 154 -37.36 15.23 21.82
C VAL A 154 -35.95 15.53 21.29
N TYR A 155 -35.39 14.65 20.44
CA TYR A 155 -34.07 14.90 19.86
C TYR A 155 -34.16 15.83 18.64
N SER A 156 -35.16 15.64 17.78
CA SER A 156 -35.39 16.51 16.62
C SER A 156 -35.69 17.96 17.03
N GLU A 157 -36.58 18.19 17.99
CA GLU A 157 -36.95 19.54 18.47
C GLU A 157 -35.77 20.30 19.09
N ARG A 158 -34.82 19.61 19.72
CA ARG A 158 -33.63 20.25 20.30
C ARG A 158 -32.51 20.47 19.30
N LYS A 159 -32.53 19.74 18.20
CA LYS A 159 -31.49 19.80 17.18
C LYS A 159 -31.83 20.76 16.05
N PHE A 160 -33.09 20.83 15.66
CA PHE A 160 -33.57 21.63 14.54
C PHE A 160 -34.48 22.75 15.04
N ASP A 161 -34.13 24.00 14.72
CA ASP A 161 -35.02 25.15 14.88
C ASP A 161 -35.71 25.43 13.53
N GLU A 162 -37.04 25.31 13.49
CA GLU A 162 -37.82 25.64 12.29
C GLU A 162 -37.98 27.16 12.13
N VAL A 163 -37.60 27.69 10.97
CA VAL A 163 -37.73 29.12 10.66
C VAL A 163 -38.73 29.31 9.52
N ILE A 164 -39.86 29.96 9.82
CA ILE A 164 -40.91 30.28 8.84
C ILE A 164 -40.66 31.70 8.30
N ASN A 165 -40.20 31.81 7.05
CA ASN A 165 -40.11 33.11 6.38
C ASN A 165 -41.52 33.53 5.90
N MET A 166 -42.23 34.36 6.67
CA MET A 166 -43.48 34.98 6.20
C MET A 166 -43.17 36.09 5.17
N PRO A 167 -43.93 36.21 4.07
CA PRO A 167 -43.76 37.32 3.14
C PRO A 167 -44.18 38.64 3.82
N THR A 168 -43.27 39.60 3.88
CA THR A 168 -43.49 40.93 4.46
C THR A 168 -44.59 41.67 3.71
N VAL A 169 -45.74 41.90 4.34
CA VAL A 169 -46.73 42.89 3.89
C VAL A 169 -46.31 44.26 4.44
N PRO A 170 -46.10 45.30 3.61
CA PRO A 170 -45.67 46.60 4.09
C PRO A 170 -46.85 47.39 4.69
N ILE A 171 -46.68 47.88 5.92
CA ILE A 171 -47.62 48.76 6.62
C ILE A 171 -47.18 50.23 6.40
N PRO A 172 -48.08 51.16 6.00
CA PRO A 172 -47.71 52.54 5.69
C PRO A 172 -47.56 53.41 6.95
N THR A 173 -46.55 54.28 6.91
CA THR A 173 -46.14 55.24 7.94
C THR A 173 -47.12 56.40 8.10
N GLU A 174 -47.53 56.72 9.34
CA GLU A 174 -48.03 58.06 9.71
C GLU A 174 -47.39 58.47 11.05
N LEU A 175 -46.74 59.64 11.05
CA LEU A 175 -45.93 60.18 12.15
C LEU A 175 -46.53 61.54 12.57
N SER A 176 -47.01 61.66 13.81
CA SER A 176 -47.46 62.94 14.39
C SER A 176 -46.80 63.22 15.75
N TYR A 177 -45.77 64.08 15.71
CA TYR A 177 -45.51 65.27 16.54
C TYR A 177 -45.73 65.30 18.08
N ILE A 178 -44.62 65.63 18.80
CA ILE A 178 -44.43 66.77 19.78
C ILE A 178 -43.90 66.48 21.22
N ASN A 179 -42.77 67.15 21.50
CA ASN A 179 -42.21 67.85 22.70
C ASN A 179 -41.71 67.19 24.01
N SER A 180 -40.38 67.35 24.20
CA SER A 180 -39.59 67.97 25.30
C SER A 180 -39.95 67.79 26.79
N TYR A 181 -38.91 67.53 27.60
CA TYR A 181 -38.60 68.22 28.88
C TYR A 181 -37.09 68.04 29.21
N GLY A 182 -36.42 69.10 29.68
CA GLY A 182 -35.01 69.10 30.11
C GLY A 182 -34.84 69.49 31.59
N SER A 183 -33.58 69.50 32.07
CA SER A 183 -33.13 70.29 33.23
C SER A 183 -31.60 70.44 33.29
N ASN A 184 -31.16 71.58 33.85
CA ASN A 184 -29.84 72.21 33.75
C ASN A 184 -28.99 72.15 35.05
N HIS A 185 -27.68 72.39 34.86
CA HIS A 185 -26.74 73.22 35.68
C HIS A 185 -26.10 72.71 36.99
N SER A 186 -24.76 72.70 37.07
CA SER A 186 -23.96 73.68 37.84
C SER A 186 -22.42 73.53 37.68
N ASP A 187 -21.75 74.67 37.47
CA ASP A 187 -20.30 74.91 37.46
C ASP A 187 -19.61 74.72 38.83
N LEU A 188 -18.30 74.41 38.84
CA LEU A 188 -17.29 75.22 39.55
C LEU A 188 -15.84 74.91 39.12
N SER A 189 -15.08 75.98 38.88
CA SER A 189 -13.66 76.08 38.51
C SER A 189 -12.71 76.02 39.71
N ASP A 190 -11.43 75.74 39.41
CA ASP A 190 -10.16 76.17 40.05
C ASP A 190 -9.22 74.96 40.23
N GLY A 191 -7.96 74.90 39.81
CA GLY A 191 -7.02 75.87 39.23
C GLY A 191 -5.63 75.66 39.85
N VAL A 192 -4.64 75.16 39.08
CA VAL A 192 -3.16 75.48 39.07
C VAL A 192 -2.35 75.29 40.39
N PRO A 193 -0.99 75.27 40.46
CA PRO A 193 0.14 74.86 39.59
C PRO A 193 0.85 73.60 40.18
N LEU A 194 1.94 72.98 39.71
CA LEU A 194 3.16 73.29 38.96
C LEU A 194 3.51 72.06 38.11
#